data_AF-A0A7W0Y991-F1
#
_entry.id   AF-A0A7W0Y991-F1
#
_cell.length_a   1.000
_cell.length_b   1.000
_cell.length_c   1.000
_cell.angle_alpha   90.00
_cell.angle_beta   90.00
_cell.angle_gamma   90.00
#
_symmetry.space_group_name_H-M   'P 1'
#
loop_
_entity.id
_entity.type
_entity.pdbx_description
1 polymer ?
#
loop_
_entity_poly.entity_id
_entity_poly.type
_entity_poly.pdbx_seq_one_letter_code
_entity_poly.pdbx_strand_id
1 'polypeptide(L)'
;MEEFHCSFCGKQRREVRKLISGPRVFICDQCVTLCNDILAKEEASERPKYPPPRAIVDELDKYVVGQKDAKRALSVAVYNHYKRIGLRGKASDVELQKGNILLLGPTGSGKTLLAQTLAKKLDVPFAIADATTLTEAGYVGEDVESVVKALFRAAGGDVEKTARGIICIDEIDKIARKGGSPSPTRDVSGEGVQQALLKILEGKTATITPDGAR
;
A
#
# COMPACT_ATOMS: atom_id res chain seq x y z
N MET A 1 -24.77 49.28 -26.58
CA MET A 1 -25.05 48.53 -25.34
C MET A 1 -23.82 47.67 -25.08
N GLU A 2 -23.18 47.81 -23.92
CA GLU A 2 -22.04 46.95 -23.57
C GLU A 2 -22.53 45.50 -23.40
N GLU A 3 -21.98 44.58 -24.18
CA GLU A 3 -22.28 43.16 -24.06
C GLU A 3 -21.46 42.54 -22.92
N PHE A 4 -22.14 42.18 -21.84
CA PHE A 4 -21.53 41.46 -20.73
C PHE A 4 -21.18 40.03 -21.13
N HIS A 5 -19.91 39.67 -21.02
CA HIS A 5 -19.37 38.36 -21.34
C HIS A 5 -18.57 37.80 -20.15
N CYS A 6 -18.50 36.48 -20.06
CA CYS A 6 -17.67 35.79 -19.08
C CYS A 6 -16.18 36.02 -19.38
N SER A 7 -15.41 36.50 -18.41
CA SER A 7 -13.98 36.77 -18.54
C SER A 7 -13.12 35.50 -18.66
N PHE A 8 -13.69 34.32 -18.41
CA PHE A 8 -12.98 33.02 -18.45
C PHE A 8 -13.20 32.25 -19.75
N CYS A 9 -14.43 32.23 -20.27
CA CYS A 9 -14.79 31.43 -21.45
C CYS A 9 -15.33 32.26 -22.64
N GLY A 10 -15.46 33.58 -22.48
CA GLY A 10 -15.92 34.49 -23.54
C GLY A 10 -17.42 34.45 -23.86
N LYS A 11 -18.20 33.52 -23.26
CA LYS A 11 -19.64 33.41 -23.51
C LYS A 11 -20.41 34.65 -23.04
N GLN A 12 -21.36 35.09 -23.83
CA GLN A 12 -22.23 36.22 -23.53
C GLN A 12 -23.30 35.86 -22.50
N ARG A 13 -23.90 36.86 -21.85
CA ARG A 13 -24.98 36.68 -20.87
C ARG A 13 -26.15 35.83 -21.35
N ARG A 14 -26.45 35.82 -22.65
CA ARG A 14 -27.53 35.01 -23.27
C ARG A 14 -27.20 33.53 -23.44
N GLU A 15 -25.92 33.18 -23.41
CA GLU A 15 -25.42 31.81 -23.66
C GLU A 15 -25.23 31.00 -22.36
N VAL A 16 -25.46 31.63 -21.21
CA VAL A 16 -25.21 31.06 -19.89
C VAL A 16 -26.43 31.27 -18.99
N ARG A 17 -26.66 30.34 -18.07
CA ARG A 17 -27.82 30.41 -17.19
C ARG A 17 -27.68 31.54 -16.19
N LYS A 18 -26.46 31.79 -15.70
CA LYS A 18 -26.20 32.85 -14.73
C LYS A 18 -24.83 33.46 -15.00
N LEU A 19 -24.80 34.79 -15.06
CA LEU A 19 -23.56 35.57 -15.13
C LEU A 19 -23.41 36.37 -13.84
N ILE A 20 -22.36 36.07 -13.08
CA ILE A 20 -22.05 36.68 -11.78
C ILE A 20 -21.14 37.89 -12.05
N SER A 21 -21.49 39.04 -11.48
CA SER A 21 -20.77 40.29 -11.67
C SER A 21 -19.82 40.57 -10.51
N GLY A 22 -18.55 40.81 -10.81
CA GLY A 22 -17.55 41.33 -9.87
C GLY A 22 -17.17 42.78 -10.20
N PRO A 23 -16.27 43.42 -9.41
CA PRO A 23 -15.92 44.84 -9.59
C PRO A 23 -15.37 45.21 -10.97
N ARG A 24 -14.69 44.28 -11.65
CA ARG A 24 -14.09 44.50 -13.00
C ARG A 24 -14.17 43.27 -13.92
N VAL A 25 -14.83 42.20 -13.50
CA VAL A 25 -14.82 40.90 -14.18
C VAL A 25 -16.17 40.21 -14.02
N PHE A 26 -16.50 39.32 -14.94
CA PHE A 26 -17.71 38.51 -14.88
C PHE A 26 -17.35 37.03 -15.02
N ILE A 27 -18.07 36.17 -14.29
CA ILE A 27 -17.90 34.71 -14.38
C ILE A 27 -19.26 34.03 -14.54
N CYS A 28 -19.36 33.06 -15.44
CA CYS A 28 -20.60 32.31 -15.65
C CYS A 28 -20.69 31.08 -14.75
N ASP A 29 -21.91 30.56 -14.58
CA ASP A 29 -22.19 29.34 -13.81
C ASP A 29 -21.35 28.14 -14.25
N GLN A 30 -21.13 27.96 -15.55
CA GLN A 30 -20.32 26.86 -16.08
C GLN A 30 -18.84 26.96 -15.68
N CYS A 31 -18.26 28.17 -15.73
CA CYS A 31 -16.87 28.38 -15.28
C CYS A 31 -16.73 28.20 -13.78
N VAL A 32 -17.73 28.62 -12.98
CA VAL A 32 -17.73 28.36 -11.53
C VAL A 32 -17.74 26.86 -11.24
N THR A 33 -18.59 26.08 -11.93
CA THR A 33 -18.60 24.62 -11.78
C THR A 33 -17.27 24.01 -12.17
N LEU A 34 -16.68 24.42 -13.30
CA LEU A 34 -15.38 23.92 -13.74
C LEU A 34 -14.28 24.26 -12.73
N CYS A 35 -14.23 25.48 -12.20
CA CYS A 35 -13.29 25.87 -11.16
C CYS A 35 -13.50 25.04 -9.90
N ASN A 36 -14.74 24.81 -9.47
CA ASN A 36 -15.05 23.96 -8.33
C ASN A 36 -14.61 22.50 -8.56
N ASP A 37 -14.76 21.96 -9.78
CA ASP A 37 -14.31 20.61 -10.11
C ASP A 37 -12.77 20.49 -10.09
N ILE A 38 -12.06 21.54 -10.54
CA ILE A 38 -10.60 21.61 -10.48
C ILE A 38 -10.13 21.68 -9.03
N LEU A 39 -10.73 22.57 -8.22
CA LEU A 39 -10.42 22.71 -6.79
C LEU A 39 -10.76 21.43 -6.00
N ALA A 40 -11.88 20.77 -6.31
CA ALA A 40 -12.26 19.51 -5.69
C ALA A 40 -11.30 18.36 -6.04
N LYS A 41 -10.70 18.36 -7.24
CA LYS A 41 -9.64 17.41 -7.60
C LYS A 41 -8.36 17.63 -6.81
N GLU A 42 -8.03 18.88 -6.48
CA GLU A 42 -6.91 19.21 -5.60
C GLU A 42 -7.20 18.78 -4.14
N GLU A 43 -8.38 19.06 -3.60
CA GLU A 43 -8.78 18.64 -2.23
C GLU A 43 -8.97 17.12 -2.09
N ALA A 44 -9.40 16.42 -3.14
CA ALA A 44 -9.49 14.96 -3.15
C ALA A 44 -8.10 14.29 -3.00
N SER A 45 -7.01 15.02 -3.27
CA SER A 45 -5.65 14.56 -3.01
C SER A 45 -5.28 14.60 -1.51
N GLU A 46 -6.04 15.30 -0.67
CA GLU A 46 -5.76 15.48 0.76
C GLU A 46 -6.53 14.51 1.67
N ARG A 47 -7.68 13.98 1.24
CA ARG A 47 -8.40 12.95 2.02
C ARG A 47 -7.62 11.63 1.98
N PRO A 48 -7.32 11.01 3.13
CA PRO A 48 -6.66 9.71 3.12
C PRO A 48 -7.57 8.71 2.38
N LYS A 49 -7.08 8.17 1.26
CA LYS A 49 -7.74 7.11 0.48
C LYS A 49 -7.83 5.77 1.24
N TYR A 50 -7.44 5.76 2.50
CA TYR A 50 -7.31 4.60 3.38
C TYR A 50 -8.00 4.88 4.72
N PRO A 51 -8.65 3.87 5.33
CA PRO A 51 -9.46 4.03 6.53
C PRO A 51 -8.62 4.48 7.75
N PRO A 52 -9.18 5.29 8.67
CA PRO A 52 -8.49 5.66 9.90
C PRO A 52 -8.25 4.43 10.79
N PRO A 53 -7.26 4.43 11.70
CA PRO A 53 -6.91 3.27 12.50
C PRO A 53 -8.10 2.66 13.28
N ARG A 54 -9.02 3.51 13.78
CA ARG A 54 -10.24 3.04 14.46
C ARG A 54 -11.11 2.17 13.56
N ALA A 55 -11.35 2.62 12.32
CA ALA A 55 -12.15 1.87 11.36
C ALA A 55 -11.47 0.56 10.90
N ILE A 56 -10.14 0.48 10.99
CA ILE A 56 -9.40 -0.77 10.77
C ILE A 56 -9.62 -1.71 11.96
N VAL A 57 -9.46 -1.24 13.19
CA VAL A 57 -9.73 -2.03 14.41
C VAL A 57 -11.16 -2.56 14.40
N ASP A 58 -12.15 -1.71 14.11
CA ASP A 58 -13.57 -2.08 14.06
C ASP A 58 -13.83 -3.19 13.02
N GLU A 59 -13.08 -3.21 11.92
CA GLU A 59 -13.18 -4.31 10.95
C GLU A 59 -12.53 -5.58 11.48
N LEU A 60 -11.31 -5.48 12.03
CA LEU A 60 -10.59 -6.62 12.60
C LEU A 60 -11.37 -7.27 13.75
N ASP A 61 -12.11 -6.48 14.53
CA ASP A 61 -12.96 -6.96 15.64
C ASP A 61 -14.11 -7.85 15.17
N LYS A 62 -14.57 -7.74 13.91
CA LYS A 62 -15.62 -8.63 13.37
C LYS A 62 -15.15 -10.06 13.15
N TYR A 63 -13.84 -10.26 12.95
CA TYR A 63 -13.28 -11.54 12.52
C TYR A 63 -12.32 -12.15 13.54
N VAL A 64 -11.57 -11.32 14.27
CA VAL A 64 -10.59 -11.78 15.27
C VAL A 64 -11.10 -11.37 16.63
N VAL A 65 -11.27 -12.30 17.56
CA VAL A 65 -11.71 -11.99 18.94
C VAL A 65 -10.48 -11.70 19.81
N GLY A 66 -10.53 -10.68 20.67
CA GLY A 66 -9.41 -10.32 21.55
C GLY A 66 -8.27 -9.60 20.83
N GLN A 67 -7.01 -9.89 21.15
CA GLN A 67 -5.81 -9.34 20.48
C GLN A 67 -5.79 -7.81 20.34
N LYS A 68 -6.30 -7.07 21.34
CA LYS A 68 -6.53 -5.62 21.27
C LYS A 68 -5.25 -4.84 20.94
N ASP A 69 -4.14 -5.18 21.58
CA ASP A 69 -2.87 -4.48 21.37
C ASP A 69 -2.32 -4.71 19.96
N ALA A 70 -2.38 -5.96 19.47
CA ALA A 70 -1.95 -6.31 18.12
C ALA A 70 -2.80 -5.58 17.06
N LYS A 71 -4.13 -5.56 17.20
CA LYS A 71 -5.02 -4.83 16.28
C LYS A 71 -4.73 -3.33 16.27
N ARG A 72 -4.53 -2.72 17.44
CA ARG A 72 -4.19 -1.30 17.54
C ARG A 72 -2.85 -0.99 16.87
N ALA A 73 -1.81 -1.75 17.19
CA ALA A 73 -0.48 -1.58 16.61
C ALA A 73 -0.49 -1.75 15.08
N LEU A 74 -1.13 -2.82 14.60
CA LEU A 74 -1.28 -3.13 13.18
C LEU A 74 -2.02 -2.00 12.45
N SER A 75 -3.14 -1.54 13.00
CA SER A 75 -3.95 -0.47 12.40
C SER A 75 -3.18 0.84 12.27
N VAL A 76 -2.40 1.22 13.28
CA VAL A 76 -1.55 2.43 13.22
C VAL A 76 -0.42 2.28 12.22
N ALA A 77 0.30 1.15 12.27
CA ALA A 77 1.43 0.89 11.37
C ALA A 77 0.99 0.92 9.90
N VAL A 78 -0.15 0.31 9.59
CA VAL A 78 -0.71 0.23 8.24
C VAL A 78 -1.22 1.59 7.76
N TYR A 79 -1.94 2.32 8.62
CA TYR A 79 -2.34 3.70 8.30
C TYR A 79 -1.13 4.57 7.95
N ASN A 80 -0.07 4.50 8.75
CA ASN A 80 1.18 5.23 8.48
C ASN A 80 1.86 4.75 7.20
N HIS A 81 1.83 3.45 6.91
CA HIS A 81 2.38 2.88 5.69
C HIS A 81 1.72 3.45 4.44
N TYR A 82 0.38 3.46 4.37
CA TYR A 82 -0.35 4.01 3.23
C TYR A 82 -0.30 5.53 3.16
N LYS A 83 -0.21 6.22 4.31
CA LYS A 83 0.08 7.66 4.36
C LYS A 83 1.42 7.99 3.73
N ARG A 84 2.46 7.24 4.06
CA ARG A 84 3.78 7.37 3.46
C ARG A 84 3.74 7.15 1.94
N ILE A 85 3.05 6.11 1.46
CA ILE A 85 2.92 5.84 0.01
C ILE A 85 2.23 7.02 -0.68
N GLY A 86 1.15 7.56 -0.11
CA GLY A 86 0.43 8.70 -0.67
C GLY A 86 1.23 10.01 -0.69
N LEU A 87 2.28 10.12 0.12
CA LEU A 87 3.18 11.27 0.15
C LEU A 87 4.38 11.12 -0.79
N ARG A 88 4.65 9.93 -1.35
CA ARG A 88 5.73 9.73 -2.33
C ARG A 88 5.52 10.66 -3.52
N GLY A 89 6.52 11.51 -3.81
CA GLY A 89 6.47 12.49 -4.90
C GLY A 89 6.12 13.92 -4.46
N LYS A 90 5.69 14.15 -3.21
CA LYS A 90 5.65 15.49 -2.62
C LYS A 90 7.03 15.81 -2.05
N ALA A 91 7.63 16.93 -2.48
CA ALA A 91 8.93 17.38 -1.97
C ALA A 91 8.80 17.70 -0.48
N SER A 92 9.26 16.78 0.37
CA SER A 92 9.48 17.04 1.79
C SER A 92 10.90 16.62 2.13
N ASP A 93 11.62 17.44 2.88
CA ASP A 93 12.98 17.15 3.39
C ASP A 93 13.02 15.99 4.40
N VAL A 94 11.89 15.33 4.64
CA VAL A 94 11.74 14.24 5.62
C VAL A 94 11.59 12.91 4.88
N GLU A 95 12.61 12.06 4.98
CA GLU A 95 12.55 10.68 4.51
C GLU A 95 11.74 9.82 5.49
N LEU A 96 10.56 9.38 5.04
CA LEU A 96 9.74 8.43 5.79
C LEU A 96 10.21 6.99 5.51
N GLN A 97 10.68 6.30 6.54
CA GLN A 97 11.11 4.90 6.45
C GLN A 97 9.94 3.92 6.33
N LYS A 98 10.20 2.75 5.74
CA LYS A 98 9.24 1.64 5.63
C LYS A 98 9.06 0.98 7.00
N GLY A 99 7.83 0.98 7.52
CA GLY A 99 7.47 0.20 8.70
C GLY A 99 7.05 -1.22 8.33
N ASN A 100 7.95 -2.20 8.50
CA ASN A 100 7.60 -3.63 8.46
C ASN A 100 7.09 -4.07 9.84
N ILE A 101 6.27 -5.13 9.88
CA ILE A 101 5.60 -5.57 11.12
C ILE A 101 5.98 -7.02 11.39
N LEU A 102 6.46 -7.29 12.61
CA LEU A 102 6.67 -8.64 13.12
C LEU A 102 5.56 -8.96 14.14
N LEU A 103 4.73 -9.96 13.84
CA LEU A 103 3.65 -10.41 14.72
C LEU A 103 4.12 -11.63 15.53
N LEU A 104 4.24 -11.44 16.85
CA LEU A 104 4.57 -12.52 17.78
C LEU A 104 3.31 -13.02 18.50
N GLY A 105 3.17 -14.34 18.60
CA GLY A 105 2.06 -14.97 19.29
C GLY A 105 2.03 -16.47 19.08
N PRO A 106 1.32 -17.23 19.93
CA PRO A 106 1.26 -18.68 19.82
C PRO A 106 0.56 -19.14 18.53
N THR A 107 0.71 -20.43 18.21
CA THR A 107 -0.03 -21.05 17.10
C THR A 107 -1.54 -20.92 17.34
N GLY A 108 -2.31 -20.65 16.29
CA GLY A 108 -3.77 -20.51 16.38
C GLY A 108 -4.28 -19.20 16.98
N SER A 109 -3.42 -18.22 17.30
CA SER A 109 -3.86 -16.92 17.87
C SER A 109 -4.45 -15.93 16.86
N GLY A 110 -4.60 -16.33 15.59
CA GLY A 110 -5.19 -15.50 14.54
C GLY A 110 -4.22 -14.54 13.83
N LYS A 111 -2.90 -14.75 13.89
CA LYS A 111 -1.89 -13.91 13.20
C LYS A 111 -2.17 -13.80 11.69
N THR A 112 -2.32 -14.93 11.02
CA THR A 112 -2.59 -15.02 9.58
C THR A 112 -3.97 -14.43 9.24
N LEU A 113 -4.98 -14.67 10.09
CA LEU A 113 -6.32 -14.10 9.94
C LEU A 113 -6.35 -12.58 10.08
N LEU A 114 -5.55 -12.00 10.99
CA LEU A 114 -5.38 -10.54 11.09
C LEU A 114 -4.85 -9.96 9.78
N ALA A 115 -3.80 -10.55 9.21
CA ALA A 115 -3.19 -10.08 7.96
C ALA A 115 -4.16 -10.18 6.76
N GLN A 116 -4.86 -11.30 6.63
CA GLN A 116 -5.88 -11.52 5.59
C GLN A 116 -7.04 -10.52 5.70
N THR A 117 -7.58 -10.33 6.90
CA THR A 117 -8.70 -9.41 7.16
C THR A 117 -8.32 -7.97 6.86
N LEU A 118 -7.10 -7.59 7.25
CA LEU A 118 -6.54 -6.28 6.97
C LEU A 118 -6.45 -6.02 5.46
N ALA A 119 -5.88 -6.96 4.69
CA ALA A 119 -5.76 -6.80 3.24
C ALA A 119 -7.13 -6.67 2.57
N LYS A 120 -8.12 -7.47 3.00
CA LYS A 120 -9.50 -7.39 2.52
C LYS A 120 -10.15 -6.04 2.83
N LYS A 121 -9.91 -5.47 4.03
CA LYS A 121 -10.43 -4.16 4.42
C LYS A 121 -9.86 -3.02 3.57
N LEU A 122 -8.59 -3.15 3.18
CA LEU A 122 -7.88 -2.12 2.44
C LEU A 122 -8.04 -2.26 0.92
N ASP A 123 -8.65 -3.35 0.46
CA ASP A 123 -8.81 -3.67 -0.96
C ASP A 123 -7.47 -3.64 -1.71
N VAL A 124 -6.48 -4.34 -1.15
CA VAL A 124 -5.13 -4.43 -1.72
C VAL A 124 -4.73 -5.87 -2.02
N PRO A 125 -3.86 -6.10 -3.02
CA PRO A 125 -3.32 -7.43 -3.29
C PRO A 125 -2.66 -8.01 -2.06
N PHE A 126 -2.78 -9.33 -1.89
CA PHE A 126 -2.28 -10.04 -0.72
C PHE A 126 -1.62 -11.35 -1.12
N ALA A 127 -0.44 -11.62 -0.56
CA ALA A 127 0.27 -12.87 -0.72
C ALA A 127 0.70 -13.40 0.65
N ILE A 128 0.52 -14.70 0.86
CA ILE A 128 1.08 -15.44 1.99
C ILE A 128 2.18 -16.33 1.45
N ALA A 129 3.32 -16.34 2.15
CA ALA A 129 4.39 -17.30 1.93
C ALA A 129 4.75 -17.96 3.27
N ASP A 130 5.05 -19.24 3.23
CA ASP A 130 5.59 -19.97 4.36
C ASP A 130 7.13 -19.86 4.31
N ALA A 131 7.77 -19.39 5.38
CA ALA A 131 9.22 -19.24 5.39
C ALA A 131 9.96 -20.58 5.23
N THR A 132 9.33 -21.71 5.57
CA THR A 132 9.94 -23.04 5.47
C THR A 132 10.08 -23.55 4.03
N THR A 133 9.27 -23.04 3.10
CA THR A 133 9.34 -23.43 1.68
C THR A 133 10.39 -22.64 0.91
N LEU A 134 10.87 -21.54 1.49
CA LEU A 134 11.82 -20.64 0.87
C LEU A 134 13.24 -21.20 0.94
N THR A 135 13.99 -21.01 -0.12
CA THR A 135 15.43 -21.33 -0.19
C THR A 135 16.20 -20.20 -0.87
N GLU A 136 17.52 -20.15 -0.63
CA GLU A 136 18.41 -19.28 -1.38
C GLU A 136 18.28 -19.54 -2.90
N ALA A 137 18.39 -18.49 -3.72
CA ALA A 137 18.32 -18.60 -5.17
C ALA A 137 19.32 -19.63 -5.72
N GLY A 138 18.83 -20.51 -6.60
CA GLY A 138 19.63 -21.59 -7.19
C GLY A 138 19.63 -22.92 -6.41
N TYR A 139 18.84 -23.03 -5.34
CA TYR A 139 18.63 -24.28 -4.59
C TYR A 139 17.23 -24.87 -4.84
N VAL A 140 17.03 -26.12 -4.38
CA VAL A 140 15.74 -26.82 -4.49
C VAL A 140 14.76 -26.26 -3.46
N GLY A 141 13.77 -25.51 -3.92
CA GLY A 141 12.76 -24.86 -3.09
C GLY A 141 12.13 -23.68 -3.83
N GLU A 142 11.29 -22.91 -3.14
CA GLU A 142 10.76 -21.66 -3.68
C GLU A 142 11.76 -20.53 -3.49
N ASP A 143 12.05 -19.78 -4.55
CA ASP A 143 12.85 -18.57 -4.45
C ASP A 143 12.08 -17.51 -3.64
N VAL A 144 12.76 -16.75 -2.81
CA VAL A 144 12.21 -15.61 -2.06
C VAL A 144 11.54 -14.59 -2.99
N GLU A 145 12.03 -14.45 -4.24
CA GLU A 145 11.39 -13.59 -5.25
C GLU A 145 10.00 -14.09 -5.69
N SER A 146 9.71 -15.39 -5.54
CA SER A 146 8.41 -15.98 -5.89
C SER A 146 7.25 -15.36 -5.10
N VAL A 147 7.52 -14.88 -3.88
CA VAL A 147 6.52 -14.22 -3.03
C VAL A 147 6.03 -12.91 -3.68
N VAL A 148 6.93 -12.15 -4.30
CA VAL A 148 6.57 -10.94 -5.05
C VAL A 148 5.81 -11.31 -6.32
N LYS A 149 6.19 -12.40 -7.00
CA LYS A 149 5.45 -12.92 -8.17
C LYS A 149 4.02 -13.33 -7.79
N ALA A 150 3.84 -13.99 -6.64
CA ALA A 150 2.52 -14.34 -6.12
C ALA A 150 1.67 -13.09 -5.85
N LEU A 151 2.26 -12.05 -5.25
CA LEU A 151 1.57 -10.77 -5.05
C LEU A 151 1.19 -10.09 -6.37
N PHE A 152 2.09 -10.12 -7.36
CA PHE A 152 1.85 -9.56 -8.69
C PHE A 152 0.71 -10.27 -9.43
N ARG A 153 0.64 -11.61 -9.31
CA ARG A 153 -0.50 -12.38 -9.81
C ARG A 153 -1.79 -12.02 -9.08
N ALA A 154 -1.76 -11.89 -7.75
CA ALA A 154 -2.91 -11.45 -6.96
C ALA A 154 -3.37 -10.03 -7.31
N ALA A 155 -2.47 -9.19 -7.84
CA ALA A 155 -2.78 -7.86 -8.36
C ALA A 155 -3.32 -7.87 -9.80
N GLY A 156 -3.43 -9.04 -10.45
CA GLY A 156 -3.85 -9.15 -11.85
C GLY A 156 -2.82 -8.63 -12.84
N GLY A 157 -1.53 -8.66 -12.49
CA GLY A 157 -0.44 -8.15 -13.32
C GLY A 157 -0.26 -6.63 -13.28
N ASP A 158 -0.91 -5.95 -12.33
CA ASP A 158 -0.80 -4.50 -12.15
C ASP A 158 0.35 -4.13 -11.19
N VAL A 159 1.38 -3.47 -11.74
CA VAL A 159 2.58 -3.06 -10.99
C VAL A 159 2.25 -2.05 -9.88
N GLU A 160 1.36 -1.09 -10.15
CA GLU A 160 0.99 -0.03 -9.19
C GLU A 160 0.21 -0.60 -8.02
N LYS A 161 -0.69 -1.55 -8.27
CA LYS A 161 -1.39 -2.29 -7.21
C LYS A 161 -0.44 -3.19 -6.43
N THR A 162 0.48 -3.88 -7.11
CA THR A 162 1.47 -4.76 -6.48
C THR A 162 2.35 -3.99 -5.50
N ALA A 163 2.81 -2.79 -5.88
CA ALA A 163 3.62 -1.92 -5.02
C ALA A 163 2.90 -1.44 -3.75
N ARG A 164 1.56 -1.60 -3.69
CA ARG A 164 0.70 -1.25 -2.55
C ARG A 164 0.17 -2.48 -1.82
N GLY A 165 0.52 -3.68 -2.26
CA GLY A 165 0.05 -4.94 -1.70
C GLY A 165 0.72 -5.28 -0.37
N ILE A 166 0.19 -6.32 0.28
CA ILE A 166 0.68 -6.84 1.56
C ILE A 166 1.26 -8.23 1.35
N ILE A 167 2.47 -8.45 1.85
CA ILE A 167 3.11 -9.76 1.93
C ILE A 167 3.11 -10.19 3.39
N CYS A 168 2.58 -11.38 3.66
CA CYS A 168 2.67 -12.04 4.96
C CYS A 168 3.61 -13.23 4.84
N ILE A 169 4.66 -13.26 5.67
CA ILE A 169 5.58 -14.40 5.78
C ILE A 169 5.26 -15.11 7.09
N ASP A 170 4.73 -16.33 7.00
CA ASP A 170 4.43 -17.17 8.15
C ASP A 170 5.63 -18.04 8.52
N GLU A 171 5.62 -18.63 9.71
CA GLU A 171 6.68 -19.53 10.21
C GLU A 171 8.12 -18.94 10.18
N ILE A 172 8.26 -17.62 10.29
CA ILE A 172 9.56 -16.94 10.26
C ILE A 172 10.52 -17.42 11.38
N ASP A 173 9.99 -17.97 12.46
CA ASP A 173 10.77 -18.56 13.54
C ASP A 173 11.53 -19.82 13.10
N LYS A 174 11.11 -20.50 12.02
CA LYS A 174 11.73 -21.72 11.53
C LYS A 174 13.03 -21.49 10.78
N ILE A 175 13.18 -20.32 10.16
CA ILE A 175 14.41 -19.92 9.48
C ILE A 175 15.42 -19.26 10.44
N ALA A 176 15.05 -19.09 11.72
CA ALA A 176 15.93 -18.53 12.73
C ALA A 176 17.08 -19.50 13.06
N ARG A 177 18.27 -18.95 13.22
CA ARG A 177 19.48 -19.73 13.44
C ARG A 177 19.50 -20.34 14.85
N LYS A 178 19.78 -21.64 14.96
CA LYS A 178 19.98 -22.34 16.23
C LYS A 178 21.43 -22.20 16.70
N GLY A 179 21.82 -21.03 17.23
CA GLY A 179 23.13 -20.84 17.92
C GLY A 179 24.07 -19.79 17.31
N GLY A 180 24.99 -19.27 18.14
CA GLY A 180 25.80 -18.08 17.86
C GLY A 180 27.05 -18.25 16.98
N SER A 181 27.50 -19.48 16.72
CA SER A 181 28.71 -19.73 15.90
C SER A 181 28.36 -19.90 14.42
N PRO A 182 29.02 -19.20 13.47
CA PRO A 182 28.77 -19.37 12.04
C PRO A 182 28.84 -20.84 11.65
N SER A 183 27.81 -21.35 10.96
CA SER A 183 27.83 -22.74 10.53
C SER A 183 28.97 -22.91 9.51
N PRO A 184 29.87 -23.90 9.67
CA PRO A 184 30.96 -24.12 8.72
C PRO A 184 30.46 -24.58 7.34
N THR A 185 29.21 -25.05 7.25
CA THR A 185 28.53 -25.41 6.02
C THR A 185 27.50 -24.34 5.63
N ARG A 186 27.41 -24.00 4.34
CA ARG A 186 26.46 -23.00 3.81
C ARG A 186 25.02 -23.35 4.20
N ASP A 187 24.35 -22.44 4.91
CA ASP A 187 22.95 -22.58 5.32
C ASP A 187 22.03 -21.92 4.29
N VAL A 188 21.38 -22.75 3.49
CA VAL A 188 20.61 -22.33 2.31
C VAL A 188 19.12 -22.16 2.59
N SER A 189 18.63 -22.63 3.75
CA SER A 189 17.22 -22.58 4.16
C SER A 189 16.98 -21.76 5.44
N GLY A 190 18.02 -21.47 6.23
CA GLY A 190 17.96 -20.53 7.35
C GLY A 190 18.55 -19.17 6.97
N GLU A 191 19.84 -18.99 7.19
CA GLU A 191 20.51 -17.69 7.00
C GLU A 191 20.43 -17.19 5.55
N GLY A 192 20.57 -18.07 4.54
CA GLY A 192 20.44 -17.70 3.13
C GLY A 192 19.07 -17.08 2.79
N VAL A 193 17.99 -17.60 3.38
CA VAL A 193 16.63 -17.05 3.22
C VAL A 193 16.52 -15.69 3.88
N GLN A 194 17.06 -15.52 5.10
CA GLN A 194 17.07 -14.23 5.78
C GLN A 194 17.80 -13.15 4.96
N GLN A 195 18.98 -13.49 4.40
CA GLN A 195 19.74 -12.56 3.56
C GLN A 195 19.00 -12.19 2.26
N ALA A 196 18.30 -13.14 1.64
CA ALA A 196 17.47 -12.87 0.48
C ALA A 196 16.25 -11.98 0.82
N LEU A 197 15.60 -12.21 1.97
CA LEU A 197 14.48 -11.40 2.45
C LEU A 197 14.87 -9.94 2.71
N LEU A 198 16.09 -9.67 3.17
CA LEU A 198 16.57 -8.30 3.37
C LEU A 198 16.49 -7.46 2.09
N LYS A 199 16.81 -8.05 0.92
CA LYS A 199 16.72 -7.36 -0.38
C LYS A 199 15.30 -6.87 -0.67
N ILE A 200 14.28 -7.65 -0.29
CA ILE A 200 12.87 -7.29 -0.43
C ILE A 200 12.45 -6.24 0.60
N LEU A 201 12.95 -6.34 1.83
CA LEU A 201 12.61 -5.42 2.91
C LEU A 201 13.18 -4.01 2.69
N GLU A 202 14.40 -3.91 2.15
CA GLU A 202 15.11 -2.66 1.84
C GLU A 202 14.49 -1.87 0.67
N GLY A 203 13.56 -2.46 -0.09
CA GLY A 203 12.84 -1.76 -1.15
C GLY A 203 13.57 -1.73 -2.49
N LYS A 204 14.32 -2.79 -2.82
CA LYS A 204 14.93 -2.96 -4.15
C LYS A 204 13.87 -3.23 -5.22
N THR A 205 14.18 -2.86 -6.47
CA THR A 205 13.42 -3.28 -7.64
C THR A 205 13.52 -4.80 -7.80
N ALA A 206 12.37 -5.48 -7.75
CA ALA A 206 12.29 -6.91 -8.02
C ALA A 206 12.04 -7.14 -9.52
N THR A 207 12.75 -8.11 -10.11
CA THR A 207 12.56 -8.50 -11.51
C THR A 207 11.56 -9.65 -11.57
N ILE A 208 10.42 -9.44 -12.23
CA ILE A 208 9.40 -10.48 -12.40
C ILE A 208 9.44 -10.98 -13.83
N THR A 209 9.83 -12.25 -14.02
CA THR A 209 9.63 -12.95 -15.29
C THR A 209 8.15 -13.38 -15.41
N PRO A 210 7.44 -13.01 -16.49
CA PRO A 210 6.10 -13.50 -16.76
C PRO A 210 6.07 -15.01 -16.93
N ASP A 211 4.95 -15.64 -16.58
CA ASP A 211 4.78 -17.09 -16.67
C ASP A 211 5.01 -17.60 -18.09
N GLY A 212 5.96 -18.54 -18.23
CA GLY A 212 6.30 -19.18 -19.52
C GLY A 212 7.60 -18.71 -20.18
N ALA A 213 8.25 -17.66 -19.68
CA ALA A 213 9.59 -17.28 -20.11
C ALA A 213 10.66 -18.03 -19.26
N ARG A 214 11.16 -19.14 -19.79
CA ARG A 214 12.45 -19.72 -19.36
C ARG A 214 13.58 -19.00 -20.08
#